data_AF-A0A1I0A1Q3-F1
#
_entry.id   AF-A0A1I0A1Q3-F1
#
_cell.length_a   1.000
_cell.length_b   1.000
_cell.length_c   1.000
_cell.angle_alpha   90.00
_cell.angle_beta   90.00
_cell.angle_gamma   90.00
#
_symmetry.space_group_name_H-M   'P 1'
#
loop_
_entity.id
_entity.type
_entity.pdbx_description
1 polymer ?
#
loop_
_entity_poly.entity_id
_entity_poly.type
_entity_poly.pdbx_seq_one_letter_code
_entity_poly.pdbx_strand_id
1 'polypeptide(L)'
;MKKSIITVTAFLNIILLSSFHPVSAAEKEDESTTIKKGTEVYGEDISELTEEELQYVPEGWRDGVVEDDHIHDPIETDARNIQSVYPDVNNYISSRNLATPSIEFDHKSVFPTIFFRYGKPEGVVAHETANNSSTITGEISYMTRNYKNAFVHAFVDDDRVIEIHPTKYASWGAGRYANERFIHVELVRVHTFNEFARSVNNYATYIASLLHKHDLGVVSAEYNGTGTLWSHNAVSRFLGGTTHTDPIGYFSKWGYSWEEFVMLVGEKYNDMATFERTSKLGHIRSKQVRIYQDPLLKDDYETAGTEYTNHVYYIKQQLKKGTEVYYLISKKPSSSEGTVGWVNSKDMQVYSHVGVDRREKEFEVINGSGKAYNRAWGGSKNLVYSDLYPYLGNTFLVNLTEEVGNNTWYRGYLAGKQVWIHSNHLEEKIRFIDVASSSSHYDGIYALVDMEAITGYPLQDGSKAYRPEQEVSRSHAAVIFTRALNIPTPSNVSSILDNYSDISSSHDYANQIAATYKEEIFRGNNGRFMDGPLTREQMATVIANAFELEDIGVETGVNLENVSPSHKKNVDLLAQHGITVALDDYRPSETVTRGQFATFIYRAIQK
;
A
#
# COMPACT_ATOMS: atom_id res chain seq x y z
N MET A 1 15.92 -51.71 16.92
CA MET A 1 16.21 -50.73 17.99
C MET A 1 14.94 -49.94 18.27
N LYS A 2 14.66 -49.72 19.55
CA LYS A 2 13.46 -49.06 20.11
C LYS A 2 13.27 -47.62 19.59
N LYS A 3 12.02 -47.22 19.36
CA LYS A 3 11.29 -46.13 20.08
C LYS A 3 9.98 -45.76 19.35
N SER A 4 8.84 -45.97 20.03
CA SER A 4 7.84 -44.95 20.43
C SER A 4 6.86 -44.57 19.30
N ILE A 5 5.69 -45.19 19.16
CA ILE A 5 4.42 -44.94 19.89
C ILE A 5 4.19 -43.46 20.19
N ILE A 6 3.43 -42.80 19.32
CA ILE A 6 2.61 -41.61 19.64
C ILE A 6 1.19 -41.92 19.15
N THR A 7 0.29 -41.98 20.12
CA THR A 7 -1.15 -42.15 19.95
C THR A 7 -1.74 -40.85 19.42
N VAL A 8 -2.41 -40.88 18.26
CA VAL A 8 -3.22 -39.77 17.75
C VAL A 8 -4.67 -40.08 18.04
N THR A 9 -5.25 -39.36 19.01
CA THR A 9 -6.68 -39.41 19.33
C THR A 9 -7.43 -38.55 18.33
N ALA A 10 -8.16 -39.18 17.40
CA ALA A 10 -9.08 -38.50 16.50
C ALA A 10 -10.40 -38.24 17.23
N PHE A 11 -10.74 -36.97 17.46
CA PHE A 11 -12.08 -36.57 17.89
C PHE A 11 -12.96 -36.38 16.66
N LEU A 12 -13.92 -37.30 16.52
CA LEU A 12 -15.01 -37.31 15.56
C LEU A 12 -16.12 -36.39 16.09
N ASN A 13 -16.26 -35.18 15.56
CA ASN A 13 -17.44 -34.34 15.84
C ASN A 13 -18.51 -34.59 14.77
N ILE A 14 -19.55 -35.29 15.22
CA ILE A 14 -20.78 -35.59 14.51
C ILE A 14 -21.57 -34.28 14.34
N ILE A 15 -21.89 -33.94 13.09
CA ILE A 15 -22.88 -32.92 12.74
C ILE A 15 -24.26 -33.54 12.93
N LEU A 16 -25.00 -33.10 13.95
CA LEU A 16 -26.45 -33.30 14.03
C LEU A 16 -27.13 -31.95 13.81
N LEU A 17 -27.82 -31.81 12.68
CA LEU A 17 -28.81 -30.76 12.49
C LEU A 17 -30.02 -31.09 13.37
N SER A 18 -30.35 -30.20 14.30
CA SER A 18 -31.68 -30.15 14.91
C SER A 18 -32.21 -28.72 14.90
N SER A 19 -33.29 -28.57 14.15
CA SER A 19 -34.20 -27.42 14.07
C SER A 19 -34.63 -26.92 15.45
N PHE A 20 -34.48 -25.61 15.70
CA PHE A 20 -35.08 -24.93 16.84
C PHE A 20 -36.31 -24.12 16.39
N HIS A 21 -37.46 -24.41 17.01
CA HIS A 21 -38.57 -23.49 17.22
C HIS A 21 -38.56 -23.08 18.70
N PRO A 22 -39.01 -21.87 19.07
CA PRO A 22 -38.81 -21.31 20.41
C PRO A 22 -39.91 -21.73 21.38
N VAL A 23 -39.56 -21.93 22.65
CA VAL A 23 -40.51 -22.01 23.77
C VAL A 23 -39.97 -21.18 24.95
N SER A 24 -40.71 -20.10 25.22
CA SER A 24 -41.07 -19.45 26.49
C SER A 24 -40.11 -19.47 27.71
N ALA A 25 -39.73 -18.24 28.08
CA ALA A 25 -39.56 -17.63 29.41
C ALA A 25 -39.53 -18.49 30.69
N ALA A 26 -38.52 -18.22 31.51
CA ALA A 26 -38.65 -18.09 32.97
C ALA A 26 -37.69 -16.98 33.45
N GLU A 27 -38.27 -15.84 33.81
CA GLU A 27 -37.60 -14.69 34.44
C GLU A 27 -37.00 -15.10 35.80
N LYS A 28 -35.75 -14.71 36.02
CA LYS A 28 -35.25 -14.40 37.36
C LYS A 28 -35.23 -12.89 37.44
N GLU A 29 -36.11 -12.34 38.28
CA GLU A 29 -36.08 -10.95 38.73
C GLU A 29 -34.71 -10.67 39.37
N ASP A 30 -33.91 -9.86 38.67
CA ASP A 30 -32.81 -9.10 39.27
C ASP A 30 -33.39 -7.73 39.61
N GLU A 31 -33.12 -7.22 40.82
CA GLU A 31 -33.66 -5.96 41.34
C GLU A 31 -33.23 -4.79 40.43
N SER A 32 -34.02 -4.51 39.39
CA SER A 32 -33.79 -3.39 38.49
C SER A 32 -33.85 -2.09 39.28
N THR A 33 -32.77 -1.33 39.18
CA THR A 33 -32.64 0.10 39.43
C THR A 33 -33.71 0.88 38.64
N THR A 34 -34.97 0.80 39.07
CA THR A 34 -36.10 1.33 38.31
C THR A 34 -36.15 2.84 38.52
N ILE A 35 -35.52 3.57 37.59
CA ILE A 35 -35.68 5.02 37.45
C ILE A 35 -37.19 5.31 37.35
N LYS A 36 -37.69 6.24 38.17
CA LYS A 36 -39.12 6.55 38.19
C LYS A 36 -39.54 7.10 36.83
N LYS A 37 -40.65 6.63 36.28
CA LYS A 37 -41.16 7.15 35.01
C LYS A 37 -41.36 8.67 35.07
N GLY A 38 -40.85 9.40 34.08
CA GLY A 38 -40.88 10.88 34.05
C GLY A 38 -39.75 11.54 34.84
N THR A 39 -38.66 10.83 35.14
CA THR A 39 -37.49 11.44 35.82
C THR A 39 -36.73 12.28 34.80
N GLU A 40 -36.73 13.60 34.98
CA GLU A 40 -36.04 14.53 34.08
C GLU A 40 -34.66 14.94 34.60
N VAL A 41 -33.66 14.94 33.72
CA VAL A 41 -32.30 15.46 33.98
C VAL A 41 -31.93 16.39 32.83
N TYR A 42 -31.64 17.65 33.11
CA TYR A 42 -31.35 18.68 32.10
C TYR A 42 -32.40 18.77 30.96
N GLY A 43 -33.68 18.54 31.29
CA GLY A 43 -34.80 18.62 30.34
C GLY A 43 -35.00 17.36 29.49
N GLU A 44 -34.32 16.26 29.82
CA GLU A 44 -34.49 14.95 29.17
C GLU A 44 -35.08 13.93 30.15
N ASP A 45 -36.12 13.20 29.75
CA ASP A 45 -36.68 12.09 30.54
C ASP A 45 -35.76 10.86 30.46
N ILE A 46 -34.93 10.69 31.49
CA ILE A 46 -33.97 9.59 31.55
C ILE A 46 -34.63 8.24 31.81
N SER A 47 -35.92 8.20 32.19
CA SER A 47 -36.65 6.94 32.38
C SER A 47 -37.01 6.25 31.06
N GLU A 48 -36.85 6.95 29.93
CA GLU A 48 -37.07 6.41 28.58
C GLU A 48 -35.77 5.87 27.93
N LEU A 49 -34.62 6.05 28.58
CA LEU A 49 -33.32 5.62 28.06
C LEU A 49 -33.11 4.11 28.20
N THR A 50 -32.36 3.53 27.26
CA THR A 50 -31.90 2.14 27.36
C THR A 50 -30.80 2.00 28.42
N GLU A 51 -30.57 0.78 28.93
CA GLU A 51 -29.45 0.51 29.86
C GLU A 51 -28.08 0.91 29.26
N GLU A 52 -27.92 0.77 27.94
CA GLU A 52 -26.71 1.18 27.23
C GLU A 52 -26.53 2.71 27.20
N GLU A 53 -27.61 3.49 27.27
CA GLU A 53 -27.53 4.95 27.34
C GLU A 53 -27.41 5.42 28.79
N LEU A 54 -28.09 4.75 29.72
CA LEU A 54 -28.10 5.07 31.14
C LEU A 54 -26.72 4.96 31.79
N GLN A 55 -25.83 4.11 31.29
CA GLN A 55 -24.44 4.03 31.80
C GLN A 55 -23.68 5.36 31.71
N TYR A 56 -24.07 6.28 30.82
CA TYR A 56 -23.45 7.60 30.68
C TYR A 56 -24.11 8.68 31.56
N VAL A 57 -25.22 8.36 32.24
CA VAL A 57 -25.88 9.21 33.23
C VAL A 57 -25.32 8.87 34.63
N PRO A 58 -24.78 9.85 35.37
CA PRO A 58 -24.28 9.63 36.73
C PRO A 58 -25.34 8.98 37.62
N GLU A 59 -24.92 8.04 38.47
CA GLU A 59 -25.81 7.36 39.41
C GLU A 59 -26.57 8.33 40.31
N GLY A 60 -25.90 9.40 40.77
CA GLY A 60 -26.47 10.41 41.64
C GLY A 60 -27.57 11.25 41.01
N TRP A 61 -27.72 11.23 39.68
CA TRP A 61 -28.76 11.99 38.97
C TRP A 61 -30.00 11.14 38.64
N ARG A 62 -29.95 9.83 38.92
CA ARG A 62 -31.01 8.88 38.50
C ARG A 62 -32.32 9.00 39.29
N ASP A 63 -32.36 9.85 40.31
CA ASP A 63 -33.56 10.24 41.03
C ASP A 63 -34.16 11.58 40.53
N GLY A 64 -33.53 12.22 39.54
CA GLY A 64 -33.93 13.50 38.95
C GLY A 64 -33.35 14.72 39.67
N VAL A 65 -32.54 14.51 40.71
CA VAL A 65 -31.86 15.60 41.42
C VAL A 65 -30.44 15.74 40.86
N VAL A 66 -30.19 16.89 40.22
CA VAL A 66 -28.85 17.25 39.77
C VAL A 66 -28.20 18.12 40.85
N GLU A 67 -27.20 17.58 41.55
CA GLU A 67 -26.35 18.36 42.45
C GLU A 67 -25.32 19.14 41.63
N ASP A 68 -25.50 20.46 41.55
CA ASP A 68 -24.53 21.42 41.00
C ASP A 68 -24.09 22.37 42.12
N ASP A 69 -22.89 22.13 42.66
CA ASP A 69 -22.34 22.87 43.80
C ASP A 69 -21.53 24.11 43.38
N HIS A 70 -21.38 24.40 42.09
CA HIS A 70 -20.37 25.34 41.60
C HIS A 70 -20.94 26.49 40.78
N ILE A 71 -20.75 27.71 41.28
CA ILE A 71 -21.07 28.94 40.56
C ILE A 71 -19.92 29.24 39.59
N HIS A 72 -20.18 29.05 38.29
CA HIS A 72 -19.25 29.40 37.23
C HIS A 72 -19.14 30.92 37.05
N ASP A 73 -17.95 31.37 36.66
CA ASP A 73 -17.75 32.78 36.32
C ASP A 73 -18.54 33.15 35.04
N PRO A 74 -19.17 34.33 35.00
CA PRO A 74 -19.96 34.73 33.85
C PRO A 74 -19.08 34.86 32.59
N ILE A 75 -19.65 34.48 31.45
CA ILE A 75 -19.05 34.80 30.15
C ILE A 75 -19.22 36.31 29.92
N GLU A 76 -18.15 37.09 30.10
CA GLU A 76 -18.16 38.52 29.73
C GLU A 76 -18.20 38.65 28.19
N THR A 77 -19.31 39.18 27.67
CA THR A 77 -19.57 39.31 26.22
C THR A 77 -18.78 40.44 25.54
N ASP A 78 -17.97 41.20 26.28
CA ASP A 78 -17.25 42.39 25.79
C ASP A 78 -15.72 42.34 26.02
N ALA A 79 -15.13 41.15 25.96
CA ALA A 79 -13.68 40.95 26.11
C ALA A 79 -12.82 41.56 24.98
N ARG A 80 -13.43 42.15 23.93
CA ARG A 80 -12.71 42.65 22.75
C ARG A 80 -12.00 44.00 22.95
N ASN A 81 -12.10 44.63 24.12
CA ASN A 81 -11.48 45.94 24.36
C ASN A 81 -10.94 46.17 25.78
N ILE A 82 -10.69 45.11 26.56
CA ILE A 82 -9.95 45.24 27.82
C ILE A 82 -8.48 44.98 27.51
N GLN A 83 -7.66 46.03 27.61
CA GLN A 83 -6.22 45.88 27.56
C GLN A 83 -5.82 45.01 28.77
N SER A 84 -5.44 43.75 28.53
CA SER A 84 -5.06 42.82 29.60
C SER A 84 -3.97 43.45 30.47
N VAL A 85 -4.17 43.45 31.79
CA VAL A 85 -3.15 43.87 32.76
C VAL A 85 -2.00 42.85 32.80
N TYR A 86 -2.22 41.66 32.24
CA TYR A 86 -1.25 40.59 32.18
C TYR A 86 -0.51 40.53 30.84
N PRO A 87 0.73 40.02 30.83
CA PRO A 87 1.42 39.67 29.59
C PRO A 87 0.64 38.64 28.77
N ASP A 88 0.90 38.58 27.46
CA ASP A 88 0.46 37.48 26.61
C ASP A 88 1.01 36.14 27.14
N VAL A 89 0.10 35.22 27.44
CA VAL A 89 0.40 33.97 28.15
C VAL A 89 1.23 33.03 27.28
N ASN A 90 0.87 32.85 26.00
CA ASN A 90 1.58 31.93 25.09
C ASN A 90 2.99 32.43 24.78
N ASN A 91 3.16 33.74 24.59
CA ASN A 91 4.46 34.38 24.44
C ASN A 91 5.29 34.28 25.73
N TYR A 92 4.67 34.39 26.90
CA TYR A 92 5.35 34.19 28.17
C TYR A 92 5.85 32.73 28.34
N ILE A 93 5.01 31.75 28.01
CA ILE A 93 5.34 30.32 28.06
C ILE A 93 6.53 30.01 27.14
N SER A 94 6.44 30.41 25.87
CA SER A 94 7.45 30.13 24.85
C SER A 94 8.77 30.86 25.12
N SER A 95 8.73 32.16 25.45
CA SER A 95 9.95 32.95 25.71
C SER A 95 10.75 32.48 26.93
N ARG A 96 10.09 31.83 27.89
CA ARG A 96 10.74 31.28 29.09
C ARG A 96 11.03 29.79 29.00
N ASN A 97 10.63 29.13 27.91
CA ASN A 97 10.77 27.69 27.73
C ASN A 97 10.29 26.90 28.97
N LEU A 98 9.06 27.20 29.43
CA LEU A 98 8.52 26.59 30.64
C LEU A 98 8.44 25.07 30.49
N ALA A 99 9.05 24.35 31.43
CA ALA A 99 9.02 22.90 31.49
C ALA A 99 7.63 22.39 31.87
N THR A 100 7.32 21.16 31.49
CA THR A 100 6.10 20.45 31.86
C THR A 100 6.42 19.27 32.77
N PRO A 101 5.58 18.98 33.77
CA PRO A 101 5.77 17.83 34.65
C PRO A 101 5.50 16.51 33.90
N SER A 102 5.98 15.42 34.48
CA SER A 102 5.57 14.08 34.03
C SER A 102 4.15 13.77 34.47
N ILE A 103 3.46 12.88 33.74
CA ILE A 103 2.11 12.43 34.10
C ILE A 103 2.21 11.47 35.29
N GLU A 104 1.47 11.77 36.34
CA GLU A 104 1.23 10.88 37.48
C GLU A 104 -0.04 10.07 37.26
N PHE A 105 -0.05 8.80 37.69
CA PHE A 105 -1.22 7.93 37.59
C PHE A 105 -1.69 7.55 39.00
N ASP A 106 -2.90 7.98 39.34
CA ASP A 106 -3.56 7.71 40.62
C ASP A 106 -4.98 7.18 40.37
N HIS A 107 -5.06 6.11 39.59
CA HIS A 107 -6.33 5.51 39.14
C HIS A 107 -7.16 5.01 40.33
N LYS A 108 -8.42 5.47 40.41
CA LYS A 108 -9.34 5.06 41.48
C LYS A 108 -10.17 3.86 41.06
N SER A 109 -10.01 2.74 41.75
CA SER A 109 -10.75 1.50 41.49
C SER A 109 -12.25 1.60 41.81
N VAL A 110 -12.68 2.65 42.53
CA VAL A 110 -14.09 2.90 42.87
C VAL A 110 -14.88 3.45 41.68
N PHE A 111 -14.20 4.03 40.69
CA PHE A 111 -14.86 4.59 39.52
C PHE A 111 -15.42 3.50 38.61
N PRO A 112 -16.63 3.68 38.06
CA PRO A 112 -17.22 2.73 37.12
C PRO A 112 -16.35 2.61 35.87
N THR A 113 -16.33 1.41 35.28
CA THR A 113 -15.59 1.13 34.05
C THR A 113 -16.57 1.08 32.89
N ILE A 114 -16.72 2.20 32.19
CA ILE A 114 -17.69 2.38 31.10
C ILE A 114 -16.90 2.53 29.80
N PHE A 115 -17.23 1.80 28.74
CA PHE A 115 -16.58 2.02 27.45
C PHE A 115 -17.21 3.23 26.75
N PHE A 116 -16.43 3.98 25.97
CA PHE A 116 -16.98 4.95 25.02
C PHE A 116 -17.90 4.26 24.01
N ARG A 117 -18.85 4.98 23.42
CA ARG A 117 -19.86 4.41 22.50
C ARG A 117 -19.29 3.67 21.28
N TYR A 118 -18.05 3.97 20.89
CA TYR A 118 -17.33 3.28 19.81
C TYR A 118 -16.04 2.60 20.30
N GLY A 119 -15.92 2.34 21.60
CA GLY A 119 -14.74 1.73 22.24
C GLY A 119 -13.49 2.62 22.27
N LYS A 120 -13.58 3.87 21.81
CA LYS A 120 -12.51 4.87 21.83
C LYS A 120 -13.07 6.30 21.98
N PRO A 121 -12.29 7.24 22.53
CA PRO A 121 -12.69 8.64 22.60
C PRO A 121 -12.70 9.30 21.22
N GLU A 122 -13.57 10.30 21.07
CA GLU A 122 -13.72 11.15 19.88
C GLU A 122 -13.08 12.53 20.08
N GLY A 123 -12.63 12.84 21.30
CA GLY A 123 -12.10 14.15 21.65
C GLY A 123 -11.82 14.29 23.15
N VAL A 124 -11.48 15.52 23.55
CA VAL A 124 -11.22 15.92 24.93
C VAL A 124 -12.09 17.15 25.26
N VAL A 125 -12.76 17.12 26.41
CA VAL A 125 -13.41 18.29 27.01
C VAL A 125 -12.45 18.91 28.02
N ALA A 126 -12.18 20.19 27.80
CA ALA A 126 -11.42 21.02 28.70
C ALA A 126 -12.36 21.66 29.73
N HIS A 127 -12.13 21.34 31.01
CA HIS A 127 -12.85 21.85 32.16
C HIS A 127 -12.02 22.80 33.01
N GLU A 128 -12.70 23.48 33.91
CA GLU A 128 -12.09 24.15 35.05
C GLU A 128 -12.94 23.96 36.32
N THR A 129 -12.26 23.73 37.45
CA THR A 129 -12.83 23.30 38.74
C THR A 129 -13.85 24.25 39.41
N ALA A 130 -14.01 25.48 38.93
CA ALA A 130 -14.85 26.53 39.50
C ALA A 130 -14.61 26.86 40.99
N ASN A 131 -13.45 26.47 41.54
CA ASN A 131 -13.15 26.61 42.97
C ASN A 131 -11.85 27.38 43.22
N ASN A 132 -11.97 28.62 43.71
CA ASN A 132 -10.81 29.51 43.96
C ASN A 132 -9.98 29.13 45.20
N SER A 133 -10.33 28.08 45.93
CA SER A 133 -9.71 27.74 47.22
C SER A 133 -9.22 26.30 47.32
N SER A 134 -9.48 25.50 46.29
CA SER A 134 -9.09 24.10 46.28
C SER A 134 -7.65 23.90 45.83
N THR A 135 -7.18 22.67 46.02
CA THR A 135 -5.90 22.18 45.51
C THR A 135 -6.19 20.93 44.70
N ILE A 136 -5.26 20.53 43.82
CA ILE A 136 -5.42 19.31 43.01
C ILE A 136 -5.74 18.07 43.86
N THR A 137 -5.11 17.95 45.04
CA THR A 137 -5.35 16.81 45.95
C THR A 137 -6.72 16.93 46.64
N GLY A 138 -7.15 18.15 46.96
CA GLY A 138 -8.47 18.42 47.51
C GLY A 138 -9.59 18.05 46.53
N GLU A 139 -9.45 18.47 45.28
CA GLU A 139 -10.38 18.15 44.19
C GLU A 139 -10.48 16.64 43.94
N ILE A 140 -9.33 15.96 43.77
CA ILE A 140 -9.30 14.50 43.60
C ILE A 140 -9.96 13.79 44.79
N SER A 141 -9.71 14.25 46.02
CA SER A 141 -10.30 13.66 47.23
C SER A 141 -11.81 13.86 47.30
N TYR A 142 -12.30 15.06 46.95
CA TYR A 142 -13.72 15.36 46.88
C TYR A 142 -14.41 14.50 45.82
N MET A 143 -13.88 14.51 44.60
CA MET A 143 -14.40 13.73 43.48
C MET A 143 -14.41 12.23 43.76
N THR A 144 -13.36 11.69 44.40
CA THR A 144 -13.33 10.27 44.78
C THR A 144 -14.46 9.89 45.75
N ARG A 145 -14.85 10.80 46.66
CA ARG A 145 -15.97 10.57 47.59
C ARG A 145 -17.33 10.76 46.93
N ASN A 146 -17.43 11.67 45.97
CA ASN A 146 -18.68 12.07 45.32
C ASN A 146 -18.81 11.55 43.87
N TYR A 147 -18.07 10.49 43.53
CA TYR A 147 -17.92 10.02 42.14
C TYR A 147 -19.23 9.61 41.47
N LYS A 148 -20.26 9.29 42.27
CA LYS A 148 -21.60 8.97 41.80
C LYS A 148 -22.29 10.16 41.11
N ASN A 149 -21.88 11.38 41.44
CA ASN A 149 -22.38 12.61 40.83
C ASN A 149 -21.51 13.01 39.62
N ALA A 150 -20.19 12.99 39.79
CA ALA A 150 -19.25 13.33 38.71
C ALA A 150 -17.86 12.76 38.99
N PHE A 151 -17.16 12.39 37.92
CA PHE A 151 -15.72 12.18 37.95
C PHE A 151 -15.10 12.41 36.56
N VAL A 152 -13.84 12.84 36.54
CA VAL A 152 -13.08 13.14 35.32
C VAL A 152 -11.88 12.20 35.16
N HIS A 153 -11.15 12.36 34.05
CA HIS A 153 -9.99 11.53 33.78
C HIS A 153 -8.73 12.04 34.44
N ALA A 154 -8.54 13.36 34.50
CA ALA A 154 -7.34 13.95 35.03
C ALA A 154 -7.56 15.35 35.57
N PHE A 155 -6.66 15.75 36.46
CA PHE A 155 -6.52 17.11 36.94
C PHE A 155 -5.14 17.66 36.60
N VAL A 156 -5.08 18.96 36.35
CA VAL A 156 -3.85 19.69 36.07
C VAL A 156 -3.81 20.98 36.86
N ASP A 157 -2.68 21.26 37.51
CA ASP A 157 -2.38 22.56 38.11
C ASP A 157 -1.03 23.10 37.59
N ASP A 158 -0.47 24.11 38.25
CA ASP A 158 0.78 24.75 37.85
C ASP A 158 2.05 23.92 38.09
N ASP A 159 1.93 22.77 38.76
CA ASP A 159 3.06 21.91 39.13
C ASP A 159 2.88 20.45 38.69
N ARG A 160 1.64 19.93 38.64
CA ARG A 160 1.32 18.51 38.51
C ARG A 160 0.26 18.23 37.45
N VAL A 161 0.34 17.03 36.89
CA VAL A 161 -0.65 16.42 35.99
C VAL A 161 -0.95 15.03 36.54
N ILE A 162 -2.19 14.79 36.97
CA ILE A 162 -2.58 13.53 37.63
C ILE A 162 -3.77 12.92 36.89
N GLU A 163 -3.56 11.77 36.26
CA GLU A 163 -4.61 10.93 35.67
C GLU A 163 -5.21 10.02 36.76
N ILE A 164 -6.50 10.20 37.05
CA ILE A 164 -7.23 9.48 38.10
C ILE A 164 -8.21 8.44 37.54
N HIS A 165 -8.43 8.43 36.22
CA HIS A 165 -9.23 7.41 35.54
C HIS A 165 -8.62 7.06 34.16
N PRO A 166 -8.52 5.76 33.78
CA PRO A 166 -7.91 5.37 32.51
C PRO A 166 -8.64 5.95 31.28
N THR A 167 -7.92 6.59 30.37
CA THR A 167 -8.48 7.25 29.16
C THR A 167 -9.01 6.32 28.07
N LYS A 168 -9.08 5.01 28.35
CA LYS A 168 -9.76 4.02 27.49
C LYS A 168 -11.24 3.83 27.85
N TYR A 169 -11.66 4.35 29.00
CA TYR A 169 -13.01 4.30 29.52
C TYR A 169 -13.58 5.71 29.61
N ALA A 170 -14.89 5.83 29.51
CA ALA A 170 -15.63 7.07 29.70
C ALA A 170 -15.63 7.50 31.16
N SER A 171 -15.85 8.80 31.40
CA SER A 171 -16.08 9.37 32.73
C SER A 171 -17.37 10.18 32.75
N TRP A 172 -17.80 10.59 33.94
CA TRP A 172 -18.99 11.40 34.15
C TRP A 172 -18.63 12.87 34.39
N GLY A 173 -18.32 13.62 33.33
CA GLY A 173 -17.76 14.96 33.47
C GLY A 173 -18.48 16.09 32.72
N ALA A 174 -19.41 15.82 31.79
CA ALA A 174 -20.10 16.91 31.05
C ALA A 174 -21.47 16.51 30.49
N GLY A 175 -22.24 15.75 31.26
CA GLY A 175 -23.54 15.23 30.79
C GLY A 175 -23.42 14.06 29.81
N ARG A 176 -24.52 13.31 29.65
CA ARG A 176 -24.49 11.98 29.01
C ARG A 176 -23.93 11.97 27.58
N TYR A 177 -24.24 13.01 26.80
CA TYR A 177 -23.83 13.12 25.40
C TYR A 177 -22.33 13.37 25.22
N ALA A 178 -21.67 14.02 26.18
CA ALA A 178 -20.22 14.18 26.16
C ALA A 178 -19.52 12.99 26.82
N ASN A 179 -20.09 12.47 27.92
CA ASN A 179 -19.55 11.32 28.64
C ASN A 179 -19.37 10.09 27.72
N GLU A 180 -20.29 9.86 26.79
CA GLU A 180 -20.17 8.75 25.82
C GLU A 180 -19.04 8.93 24.78
N ARG A 181 -18.46 10.15 24.67
CA ARG A 181 -17.56 10.55 23.57
C ARG A 181 -16.17 10.97 24.01
N PHE A 182 -16.02 11.67 25.14
CA PHE A 182 -14.84 12.50 25.36
C PHE A 182 -14.08 12.17 26.64
N ILE A 183 -12.77 12.42 26.60
CA ILE A 183 -11.93 12.47 27.80
C ILE A 183 -12.17 13.81 28.49
N HIS A 184 -12.29 13.82 29.82
CA HIS A 184 -12.56 15.03 30.62
C HIS A 184 -11.31 15.40 31.44
N VAL A 185 -10.80 16.61 31.30
CA VAL A 185 -9.60 17.09 32.01
C VAL A 185 -9.90 18.40 32.72
N GLU A 186 -9.68 18.44 34.03
CA GLU A 186 -9.91 19.59 34.91
C GLU A 186 -8.64 20.44 35.06
N LEU A 187 -8.78 21.75 34.87
CA LEU A 187 -7.78 22.74 35.25
C LEU A 187 -8.11 23.29 36.64
N VAL A 188 -7.19 23.14 37.59
CA VAL A 188 -7.34 23.68 38.95
C VAL A 188 -7.03 25.17 38.95
N ARG A 189 -7.84 25.97 39.67
CA ARG A 189 -7.59 27.42 39.78
C ARG A 189 -6.32 27.71 40.57
N VAL A 190 -5.55 28.67 40.04
CA VAL A 190 -4.34 29.23 40.65
C VAL A 190 -4.47 30.73 40.92
N HIS A 191 -3.48 31.34 41.56
CA HIS A 191 -3.61 32.66 42.20
C HIS A 191 -2.64 33.72 41.66
N THR A 192 -1.63 33.33 40.88
CA THR A 192 -0.71 34.26 40.23
C THR A 192 -0.59 34.02 38.74
N PHE A 193 -0.22 35.06 37.98
CA PHE A 193 -0.05 34.96 36.53
C PHE A 193 0.99 33.88 36.13
N ASN A 194 2.06 33.77 36.91
CA ASN A 194 3.11 32.79 36.65
C ASN A 194 2.62 31.36 36.91
N GLU A 195 1.79 31.15 37.93
CA GLU A 195 1.10 29.86 38.14
C GLU A 195 0.14 29.58 36.99
N PHE A 196 -0.65 30.57 36.55
CA PHE A 196 -1.60 30.38 35.44
C PHE A 196 -0.90 30.02 34.13
N ALA A 197 0.21 30.70 33.80
CA ALA A 197 1.00 30.36 32.62
C ALA A 197 1.57 28.94 32.70
N ARG A 198 2.02 28.48 33.87
CA ARG A 198 2.46 27.09 34.05
C ARG A 198 1.29 26.10 33.95
N SER A 199 0.17 26.37 34.61
CA SER A 199 -0.97 25.45 34.62
C SER A 199 -1.55 25.27 33.21
N VAL A 200 -1.70 26.35 32.45
CA VAL A 200 -2.12 26.31 31.05
C VAL A 200 -1.09 25.59 30.15
N ASN A 201 0.21 25.78 30.39
CA ASN A 201 1.25 25.04 29.66
C ASN A 201 1.17 23.52 29.92
N ASN A 202 1.01 23.13 31.18
CA ASN A 202 0.86 21.73 31.59
C ASN A 202 -0.42 21.14 30.98
N TYR A 203 -1.51 21.90 31.06
CA TYR A 203 -2.84 21.51 30.60
C TYR A 203 -2.90 21.32 29.09
N ALA A 204 -2.39 22.30 28.32
CA ALA A 204 -2.30 22.20 26.87
C ALA A 204 -1.41 21.03 26.42
N THR A 205 -0.30 20.79 27.12
CA THR A 205 0.61 19.68 26.81
C THR A 205 -0.04 18.33 27.07
N TYR A 206 -0.74 18.17 28.19
CA TYR A 206 -1.44 16.94 28.52
C TYR A 206 -2.58 16.67 27.53
N ILE A 207 -3.43 17.67 27.23
CA ILE A 207 -4.49 17.52 26.23
C ILE A 207 -3.93 17.20 24.85
N ALA A 208 -2.86 17.87 24.41
CA ALA A 208 -2.18 17.55 23.16
C ALA A 208 -1.70 16.09 23.14
N SER A 209 -1.20 15.57 24.28
CA SER A 209 -0.72 14.19 24.39
C SER A 209 -1.86 13.17 24.28
N LEU A 210 -3.04 13.51 24.80
CA LEU A 210 -4.24 12.68 24.68
C LEU A 210 -4.72 12.65 23.22
N LEU A 211 -4.81 13.81 22.59
CA LEU A 211 -5.19 13.91 21.17
C LEU A 211 -4.20 13.11 20.30
N HIS A 212 -2.90 13.26 20.54
CA HIS A 212 -1.84 12.54 19.80
C HIS A 212 -1.89 11.02 20.02
N LYS A 213 -2.04 10.58 21.27
CA LYS A 213 -2.18 9.17 21.65
C LYS A 213 -3.35 8.49 20.95
N HIS A 214 -4.42 9.23 20.68
CA HIS A 214 -5.66 8.71 20.08
C HIS A 214 -5.80 9.02 18.58
N ASP A 215 -4.76 9.55 17.93
CA ASP A 215 -4.76 9.93 16.51
C ASP A 215 -5.90 10.92 16.16
N LEU A 216 -6.14 11.86 17.08
CA LEU A 216 -7.11 12.94 16.94
C LEU A 216 -6.35 14.23 16.67
N GLY A 217 -6.72 14.96 15.60
CA GLY A 217 -6.16 16.30 15.35
C GLY A 217 -6.58 17.31 16.41
N VAL A 218 -6.08 18.55 16.32
CA VAL A 218 -6.53 19.66 17.19
C VAL A 218 -7.58 20.49 16.44
N VAL A 219 -8.86 20.21 16.70
CA VAL A 219 -9.99 20.90 16.05
C VAL A 219 -10.95 21.39 17.12
N SER A 220 -11.06 22.71 17.27
CA SER A 220 -11.97 23.35 18.23
C SER A 220 -13.43 23.18 17.81
N ALA A 221 -14.28 22.72 18.72
CA ALA A 221 -15.72 22.61 18.51
C ALA A 221 -16.51 23.89 18.87
N GLU A 222 -15.84 24.93 19.39
CA GLU A 222 -16.47 26.11 20.00
C GLU A 222 -17.41 26.89 19.06
N TYR A 223 -17.19 26.81 17.75
CA TYR A 223 -17.92 27.58 16.76
C TYR A 223 -19.11 26.83 16.14
N ASN A 224 -19.01 25.51 15.96
CA ASN A 224 -19.97 24.75 15.15
C ASN A 224 -20.36 23.39 15.75
N GLY A 225 -19.90 23.04 16.96
CA GLY A 225 -20.22 21.76 17.59
C GLY A 225 -19.57 20.56 16.90
N THR A 226 -18.50 20.76 16.14
CA THR A 226 -17.74 19.67 15.50
C THR A 226 -16.26 19.85 15.75
N GLY A 227 -15.61 18.80 16.24
CA GLY A 227 -14.19 18.86 16.58
C GLY A 227 -13.79 17.80 17.59
N THR A 228 -12.54 17.87 17.98
CA THR A 228 -11.86 16.94 18.90
C THR A 228 -11.44 17.63 20.19
N LEU A 229 -11.47 18.96 20.24
CA LEU A 229 -11.19 19.75 21.43
C LEU A 229 -12.42 20.62 21.76
N TRP A 230 -13.01 20.37 22.92
CA TRP A 230 -14.27 20.97 23.36
C TRP A 230 -14.04 21.72 24.67
N SER A 231 -14.64 22.90 24.83
CA SER A 231 -14.89 23.45 26.16
C SER A 231 -16.18 22.82 26.72
N HIS A 232 -16.39 22.90 28.03
CA HIS A 232 -17.69 22.53 28.60
C HIS A 232 -18.80 23.44 28.05
N ASN A 233 -18.50 24.73 27.82
CA ASN A 233 -19.41 25.67 27.14
C ASN A 233 -19.88 25.17 25.76
N ALA A 234 -18.98 24.63 24.93
CA ALA A 234 -19.34 24.05 23.64
C ALA A 234 -20.24 22.82 23.80
N VAL A 235 -19.96 21.97 24.79
CA VAL A 235 -20.83 20.82 25.11
C VAL A 235 -22.24 21.31 25.44
N SER A 236 -22.39 22.27 26.35
CA SER A 236 -23.70 22.83 26.71
C SER A 236 -24.44 23.41 25.52
N ARG A 237 -23.75 24.13 24.64
CA ARG A 237 -24.37 24.81 23.48
C ARG A 237 -24.77 23.87 22.35
N PHE A 238 -23.99 22.81 22.11
CA PHE A 238 -24.15 21.98 20.89
C PHE A 238 -24.63 20.55 21.16
N LEU A 239 -24.34 19.99 22.33
CA LEU A 239 -24.77 18.64 22.72
C LEU A 239 -25.87 18.66 23.77
N GLY A 240 -25.85 19.61 24.70
CA GLY A 240 -26.78 19.65 25.82
C GLY A 240 -26.45 18.61 26.91
N GLY A 241 -27.39 18.38 27.83
CA GLY A 241 -27.18 17.49 28.98
C GLY A 241 -26.31 18.08 30.10
N THR A 242 -25.97 19.37 30.00
CA THR A 242 -25.22 20.17 30.97
C THR A 242 -25.40 21.66 30.64
N THR A 243 -25.22 22.56 31.61
CA THR A 243 -25.35 24.02 31.45
C THR A 243 -24.08 24.80 31.78
N HIS A 244 -22.96 24.11 32.03
CA HIS A 244 -21.72 24.75 32.45
C HIS A 244 -21.02 25.51 31.31
N THR A 245 -20.23 26.51 31.68
CA THR A 245 -19.60 27.44 30.73
C THR A 245 -18.08 27.50 30.85
N ASP A 246 -17.47 26.65 31.68
CA ASP A 246 -16.03 26.55 31.82
C ASP A 246 -15.34 26.05 30.54
N PRO A 247 -14.06 26.40 30.31
CA PRO A 247 -13.19 27.25 31.14
C PRO A 247 -13.24 28.74 30.73
N ILE A 248 -14.23 29.15 29.92
CA ILE A 248 -14.26 30.45 29.21
C ILE A 248 -14.12 31.64 30.17
N GLY A 249 -14.90 31.66 31.25
CA GLY A 249 -14.85 32.74 32.25
C GLY A 249 -13.53 32.76 33.02
N TYR A 250 -12.98 31.59 33.36
CA TYR A 250 -11.71 31.51 34.09
C TYR A 250 -10.53 32.00 33.25
N PHE A 251 -10.45 31.60 31.97
CA PHE A 251 -9.43 32.12 31.06
C PHE A 251 -9.51 33.64 30.91
N SER A 252 -10.72 34.18 30.79
CA SER A 252 -10.94 35.63 30.65
C SER A 252 -10.38 36.45 31.82
N LYS A 253 -10.40 35.92 33.06
CA LYS A 253 -9.80 36.58 34.24
C LYS A 253 -8.30 36.82 34.12
N TRP A 254 -7.61 36.00 33.31
CA TRP A 254 -6.18 36.10 33.07
C TRP A 254 -5.84 36.80 31.76
N GLY A 255 -6.84 37.38 31.08
CA GLY A 255 -6.68 37.94 29.74
C GLY A 255 -6.29 36.88 28.71
N TYR A 256 -6.75 35.64 28.89
CA TYR A 256 -6.52 34.51 28.01
C TYR A 256 -7.85 34.06 27.38
N SER A 257 -7.80 33.60 26.15
CA SER A 257 -8.97 33.17 25.37
C SER A 257 -8.94 31.68 25.05
N TRP A 258 -10.11 31.13 24.70
CA TRP A 258 -10.20 29.76 24.20
C TRP A 258 -9.38 29.58 22.91
N GLU A 259 -9.36 30.58 22.04
CA GLU A 259 -8.57 30.56 20.80
C GLU A 259 -7.08 30.48 21.08
N GLU A 260 -6.57 31.24 22.06
CA GLU A 260 -5.17 31.15 22.48
C GLU A 260 -4.84 29.80 23.08
N PHE A 261 -5.76 29.21 23.85
CA PHE A 261 -5.60 27.85 24.38
C PHE A 261 -5.52 26.81 23.25
N VAL A 262 -6.42 26.86 22.27
CA VAL A 262 -6.41 25.96 21.11
C VAL A 262 -5.10 26.11 20.32
N MET A 263 -4.60 27.33 20.14
CA MET A 263 -3.29 27.55 19.50
C MET A 263 -2.16 26.88 20.27
N LEU A 264 -2.13 27.01 21.59
CA LEU A 264 -1.10 26.38 22.43
C LEU A 264 -1.19 24.84 22.36
N VAL A 265 -2.40 24.26 22.45
CA VAL A 265 -2.59 22.80 22.26
C VAL A 265 -2.09 22.37 20.89
N GLY A 266 -2.38 23.13 19.84
CA GLY A 266 -1.90 22.90 18.48
C GLY A 266 -0.37 22.92 18.37
N GLU A 267 0.28 23.90 19.00
CA GLU A 267 1.75 23.99 19.08
C GLU A 267 2.33 22.75 19.79
N LYS A 268 1.82 22.41 20.98
CA LYS A 268 2.27 21.24 21.73
C LYS A 268 2.06 19.93 20.96
N TYR A 269 0.92 19.79 20.28
CA TYR A 269 0.60 18.63 19.44
C TYR A 269 1.59 18.49 18.28
N ASN A 270 1.90 19.58 17.59
CA ASN A 270 2.83 19.58 16.46
C ASN A 270 4.28 19.30 16.88
N ASP A 271 4.64 19.62 18.11
CA ASP A 271 5.92 19.27 18.72
C ASP A 271 6.02 17.79 19.12
N MET A 272 4.91 17.03 19.10
CA MET A 272 4.93 15.60 19.39
C MET A 272 5.48 14.78 18.23
N ALA A 273 6.15 13.70 18.57
CA ALA A 273 6.83 12.84 17.61
C ALA A 273 5.86 11.74 17.12
N THR A 274 5.58 11.70 15.82
CA THR A 274 4.72 10.68 15.20
C THR A 274 5.53 9.68 14.39
N PHE A 275 5.34 8.39 14.67
CA PHE A 275 5.93 7.30 13.89
C PHE A 275 5.00 6.82 12.79
N GLU A 276 5.49 6.77 11.56
CA GLU A 276 4.72 6.36 10.38
C GLU A 276 5.41 5.23 9.63
N ARG A 277 4.61 4.34 9.04
CA ARG A 277 5.12 3.32 8.11
C ARG A 277 5.49 3.98 6.79
N THR A 278 6.53 3.47 6.14
CA THR A 278 6.90 3.91 4.79
C THR A 278 7.55 2.77 4.01
N SER A 279 7.79 2.97 2.72
CA SER A 279 8.57 2.03 1.91
C SER A 279 9.48 2.80 0.97
N LYS A 280 10.75 2.93 1.38
CA LYS A 280 11.78 3.62 0.61
C LYS A 280 13.08 2.82 0.62
N LEU A 281 13.95 3.12 -0.34
CA LEU A 281 15.37 2.83 -0.26
C LEU A 281 16.14 4.14 -0.10
N GLY A 282 17.26 4.10 0.62
CA GLY A 282 18.04 5.29 0.90
C GLY A 282 19.55 5.06 0.98
N HIS A 283 20.31 6.07 0.59
CA HIS A 283 21.76 6.18 0.80
C HIS A 283 22.06 7.36 1.72
N ILE A 284 23.02 7.15 2.61
CA ILE A 284 23.59 8.21 3.44
C ILE A 284 24.51 9.08 2.58
N ARG A 285 24.35 10.41 2.64
CA ARG A 285 25.05 11.35 1.75
C ARG A 285 26.55 11.49 2.03
N SER A 286 26.99 11.36 3.28
CA SER A 286 28.39 11.55 3.65
C SER A 286 28.78 10.78 4.93
N LYS A 287 30.08 10.75 5.21
CA LYS A 287 30.63 10.06 6.39
C LYS A 287 30.33 10.79 7.71
N GLN A 288 29.96 12.07 7.63
CA GLN A 288 29.72 12.95 8.78
C GLN A 288 28.27 12.89 9.26
N VAL A 289 27.38 12.25 8.50
CA VAL A 289 25.97 12.12 8.85
C VAL A 289 25.83 11.40 10.18
N ARG A 290 24.98 11.93 11.05
CA ARG A 290 24.69 11.36 12.37
C ARG A 290 23.64 10.27 12.26
N ILE A 291 23.87 9.18 12.97
CA ILE A 291 22.95 8.06 13.13
C ILE A 291 22.59 7.98 14.61
N TYR A 292 21.32 8.25 14.92
CA TYR A 292 20.81 8.31 16.28
C TYR A 292 20.21 6.95 16.68
N GLN A 293 20.40 6.54 17.94
CA GLN A 293 19.65 5.39 18.48
C GLN A 293 18.20 5.79 18.76
N ASP A 294 18.01 6.97 19.35
CA ASP A 294 16.73 7.64 19.48
C ASP A 294 16.82 9.05 18.86
N PRO A 295 16.06 9.37 17.79
CA PRO A 295 16.09 10.69 17.15
C PRO A 295 15.57 11.82 18.04
N LEU A 296 14.95 11.51 19.18
CA LEU A 296 14.53 12.47 20.19
C LEU A 296 15.65 12.84 21.17
N LEU A 297 16.70 12.03 21.25
CA LEU A 297 17.89 12.25 22.09
C LEU A 297 19.05 12.74 21.22
N LYS A 298 19.09 14.05 20.94
CA LYS A 298 20.03 14.64 19.96
C LYS A 298 21.52 14.49 20.29
N ASP A 299 21.86 14.19 21.54
CA ASP A 299 23.23 14.01 21.99
C ASP A 299 23.72 12.55 21.89
N ASP A 300 22.81 11.59 21.67
CA ASP A 300 23.14 10.17 21.53
C ASP A 300 23.18 9.73 20.06
N TYR A 301 24.36 9.87 19.45
CA TYR A 301 24.59 9.50 18.06
C TYR A 301 25.99 8.97 17.80
N GLU A 302 26.10 8.19 16.72
CA GLU A 302 27.38 7.89 16.06
C GLU A 302 27.44 8.53 14.67
N THR A 303 28.65 8.70 14.13
CA THR A 303 28.81 9.20 12.75
C THR A 303 28.86 8.03 11.78
N ALA A 304 28.26 8.20 10.60
CA ALA A 304 28.12 7.13 9.60
C ALA A 304 29.47 6.52 9.15
N GLY A 305 30.53 7.35 9.09
CA GLY A 305 31.88 6.92 8.73
C GLY A 305 31.96 6.20 7.37
N THR A 306 33.02 5.42 7.18
CA THR A 306 33.13 4.51 6.03
C THR A 306 32.29 3.26 6.21
N GLU A 307 31.88 2.92 7.43
CA GLU A 307 31.08 1.72 7.71
C GLU A 307 29.70 1.82 7.04
N TYR A 308 28.99 2.92 7.25
CA TYR A 308 27.60 3.03 6.83
C TYR A 308 27.39 3.72 5.48
N THR A 309 28.43 4.34 4.91
CA THR A 309 28.37 4.95 3.58
C THR A 309 28.53 3.94 2.44
N ASN A 310 28.08 4.32 1.23
CA ASN A 310 28.08 3.49 0.02
C ASN A 310 27.26 2.19 0.13
N HIS A 311 26.30 2.17 1.05
CA HIS A 311 25.27 1.16 1.20
C HIS A 311 23.90 1.72 0.83
N VAL A 312 23.05 0.88 0.23
CA VAL A 312 21.61 1.11 0.21
C VAL A 312 20.94 0.49 1.43
N TYR A 313 20.07 1.26 2.07
CA TYR A 313 19.27 0.84 3.22
C TYR A 313 17.79 0.78 2.87
N TYR A 314 17.08 -0.14 3.50
CA TYR A 314 15.63 -0.12 3.54
C TYR A 314 15.16 0.87 4.60
N ILE A 315 14.11 1.61 4.29
CA ILE A 315 13.44 2.52 5.22
C ILE A 315 11.98 2.08 5.27
N LYS A 316 11.60 1.47 6.38
CA LYS A 316 10.24 0.93 6.61
C LYS A 316 9.44 1.70 7.67
N GLN A 317 10.09 2.66 8.32
CA GLN A 317 9.50 3.55 9.29
C GLN A 317 10.16 4.93 9.20
N GLN A 318 9.39 5.97 9.46
CA GLN A 318 9.86 7.34 9.60
C GLN A 318 9.28 7.96 10.87
N LEU A 319 9.97 8.94 11.43
CA LEU A 319 9.51 9.77 12.53
C LEU A 319 9.33 11.20 12.01
N LYS A 320 8.20 11.82 12.31
CA LYS A 320 7.96 13.25 12.10
C LYS A 320 7.85 13.95 13.43
N LYS A 321 8.59 15.05 13.62
CA LYS A 321 8.49 15.93 14.79
C LYS A 321 8.61 17.38 14.31
N GLY A 322 7.53 18.14 14.39
CA GLY A 322 7.44 19.44 13.72
C GLY A 322 7.79 19.33 12.22
N THR A 323 8.82 20.06 11.78
CA THR A 323 9.32 20.03 10.39
C THR A 323 10.45 19.02 10.15
N GLU A 324 10.94 18.36 11.20
CA GLU A 324 12.00 17.37 11.08
C GLU A 324 11.42 15.98 10.76
N VAL A 325 12.00 15.33 9.75
CA VAL A 325 11.70 13.94 9.42
C VAL A 325 12.97 13.12 9.58
N TYR A 326 12.88 12.01 10.32
CA TYR A 326 13.94 11.03 10.48
C TYR A 326 13.53 9.69 9.88
N TYR A 327 14.48 9.01 9.25
CA TYR A 327 14.29 7.69 8.66
C TYR A 327 15.00 6.63 9.47
N LEU A 328 14.28 5.57 9.85
CA LEU A 328 14.89 4.37 10.42
C LEU A 328 15.52 3.56 9.28
N ILE A 329 16.85 3.56 9.23
CA ILE A 329 17.60 2.81 8.22
C ILE A 329 17.84 1.37 8.67
N SER A 330 17.64 0.42 7.75
CA SER A 330 17.80 -1.01 8.01
C SER A 330 18.53 -1.73 6.89
N LYS A 331 19.32 -2.75 7.26
CA LYS A 331 19.95 -3.71 6.36
C LYS A 331 18.97 -4.79 5.89
N LYS A 332 17.77 -4.89 6.46
CA LYS A 332 16.70 -5.80 6.02
C LYS A 332 15.44 -5.01 5.65
N PRO A 333 14.51 -5.54 4.85
CA PRO A 333 13.24 -4.87 4.54
C PRO A 333 12.27 -4.88 5.74
N SER A 334 12.72 -4.45 6.92
CA SER A 334 11.99 -4.46 8.19
C SER A 334 12.27 -3.19 8.99
N SER A 335 11.29 -2.77 9.81
CA SER A 335 11.44 -1.69 10.80
C SER A 335 11.89 -2.18 12.17
N SER A 336 12.06 -3.49 12.37
CA SER A 336 12.46 -4.08 13.66
C SER A 336 13.68 -5.00 13.55
N GLU A 337 13.95 -5.56 12.37
CA GLU A 337 15.11 -6.41 12.16
C GLU A 337 16.18 -5.72 11.31
N GLY A 338 17.44 -5.89 11.71
CA GLY A 338 18.58 -5.36 10.95
C GLY A 338 18.64 -3.82 10.93
N THR A 339 17.91 -3.17 11.84
CA THR A 339 17.94 -1.73 12.06
C THR A 339 19.34 -1.28 12.44
N VAL A 340 19.73 -0.12 11.95
CA VAL A 340 21.02 0.51 12.25
C VAL A 340 20.81 1.72 13.15
N GLY A 341 19.83 2.56 12.82
CA GLY A 341 19.46 3.74 13.60
C GLY A 341 18.68 4.73 12.77
N TRP A 342 18.48 5.92 13.31
CA TRP A 342 17.70 6.99 12.71
C TRP A 342 18.60 8.04 12.08
N VAL A 343 18.25 8.47 10.88
CA VAL A 343 19.00 9.50 10.14
C VAL A 343 18.05 10.61 9.72
N ASN A 344 18.47 11.87 9.83
CA ASN A 344 17.67 12.98 9.36
C ASN A 344 17.47 12.88 7.84
N SER A 345 16.23 13.05 7.38
CA SER A 345 15.86 12.93 5.96
C SER A 345 16.69 13.83 5.02
N LYS A 346 17.12 15.00 5.49
CA LYS A 346 17.95 15.94 4.71
C LYS A 346 19.34 15.37 4.40
N ASP A 347 19.84 14.48 5.25
CA ASP A 347 21.15 13.85 5.13
C ASP A 347 21.13 12.55 4.29
N MET A 348 19.97 12.22 3.70
CA MET A 348 19.79 11.05 2.87
C MET A 348 19.36 11.39 1.44
N GLN A 349 19.79 10.56 0.50
CA GLN A 349 19.15 10.44 -0.80
C GLN A 349 18.18 9.26 -0.73
N VAL A 350 16.91 9.48 -1.01
CA VAL A 350 15.86 8.47 -0.87
C VAL A 350 14.96 8.41 -2.09
N TYR A 351 14.47 7.22 -2.40
CA TYR A 351 13.46 6.98 -3.43
C TYR A 351 12.36 6.06 -2.89
N SER A 352 11.15 6.19 -3.43
CA SER A 352 10.07 5.22 -3.21
C SER A 352 10.54 3.81 -3.56
N HIS A 353 10.02 2.81 -2.87
CA HIS A 353 10.34 1.41 -3.10
C HIS A 353 9.07 0.57 -3.14
N VAL A 354 8.80 0.00 -4.31
CA VAL A 354 7.56 -0.71 -4.64
C VAL A 354 7.88 -2.08 -5.23
N GLY A 355 7.20 -3.13 -4.76
CA GLY A 355 7.24 -4.44 -5.41
C GLY A 355 6.23 -4.49 -6.55
N VAL A 356 6.68 -4.87 -7.75
CA VAL A 356 5.83 -4.90 -8.95
C VAL A 356 5.21 -6.28 -9.12
N ASP A 357 6.04 -7.32 -9.32
CA ASP A 357 5.56 -8.69 -9.48
C ASP A 357 6.65 -9.72 -9.11
N ARG A 358 6.23 -10.97 -8.97
CA ARG A 358 7.09 -12.13 -8.66
C ARG A 358 7.07 -13.19 -9.77
N ARG A 359 6.68 -12.79 -10.98
CA ARG A 359 6.59 -13.74 -12.10
C ARG A 359 8.00 -14.12 -12.53
N GLU A 360 8.17 -15.40 -12.85
CA GLU A 360 9.41 -15.87 -13.45
C GLU A 360 9.50 -15.35 -14.87
N LYS A 361 10.63 -14.72 -15.19
CA LYS A 361 10.90 -14.15 -16.51
C LYS A 361 12.33 -14.48 -16.90
N GLU A 362 12.54 -14.70 -18.18
CA GLU A 362 13.87 -14.93 -18.71
C GLU A 362 14.35 -13.64 -19.37
N PHE A 363 15.48 -13.12 -18.92
CA PHE A 363 16.15 -11.98 -19.55
C PHE A 363 17.51 -12.42 -20.07
N GLU A 364 18.05 -11.67 -21.02
CA GLU A 364 19.45 -11.76 -21.44
C GLU A 364 20.19 -10.47 -21.06
N VAL A 365 21.46 -10.61 -20.69
CA VAL A 365 22.33 -9.44 -20.48
C VAL A 365 22.79 -8.89 -21.82
N ILE A 366 22.29 -7.72 -22.19
CA ILE A 366 22.57 -7.09 -23.49
C ILE A 366 23.62 -5.97 -23.43
N ASN A 367 23.93 -5.46 -22.24
CA ASN A 367 24.89 -4.39 -22.07
C ASN A 367 25.87 -4.69 -20.94
N GLY A 368 27.15 -4.76 -21.30
CA GLY A 368 28.24 -5.08 -20.38
C GLY A 368 28.59 -3.97 -19.39
N SER A 369 28.28 -2.70 -19.70
CA SER A 369 28.68 -1.55 -18.85
C SER A 369 27.96 -1.46 -17.50
N GLY A 370 27.00 -2.35 -17.25
CA GLY A 370 26.23 -2.38 -16.01
C GLY A 370 26.92 -3.05 -14.84
N LYS A 371 26.21 -3.07 -13.70
CA LYS A 371 26.65 -3.68 -12.44
C LYS A 371 25.51 -4.50 -11.86
N ALA A 372 25.86 -5.50 -11.06
CA ALA A 372 24.89 -6.31 -10.33
C ALA A 372 25.11 -6.18 -8.82
N TYR A 373 24.01 -6.18 -8.06
CA TYR A 373 24.02 -5.87 -6.64
C TYR A 373 23.29 -6.94 -5.82
N ASN A 374 23.55 -7.00 -4.52
CA ASN A 374 22.78 -7.84 -3.59
C ASN A 374 21.48 -7.16 -3.12
N ARG A 375 21.25 -5.90 -3.48
CA ARG A 375 20.04 -5.12 -3.25
C ARG A 375 19.78 -4.18 -4.44
N ALA A 376 18.51 -3.94 -4.78
CA ALA A 376 18.13 -2.95 -5.77
C ALA A 376 18.73 -1.57 -5.43
N TRP A 377 19.17 -0.82 -6.44
CA TRP A 377 19.81 0.49 -6.27
C TRP A 377 21.00 0.47 -5.29
N GLY A 378 21.76 -0.63 -5.29
CA GLY A 378 22.90 -0.85 -4.42
C GLY A 378 24.06 0.13 -4.64
N GLY A 379 24.79 0.42 -3.56
CA GLY A 379 26.05 1.16 -3.62
C GLY A 379 27.26 0.24 -3.86
N SER A 380 28.48 0.79 -3.79
CA SER A 380 29.70 -0.01 -3.99
C SER A 380 29.87 -1.15 -2.97
N LYS A 381 29.28 -1.04 -1.78
CA LYS A 381 29.27 -2.12 -0.78
C LYS A 381 28.14 -3.14 -0.96
N ASN A 382 27.26 -2.92 -1.93
CA ASN A 382 26.23 -3.88 -2.34
C ASN A 382 26.62 -4.62 -3.62
N LEU A 383 27.81 -4.36 -4.17
CA LEU A 383 28.25 -4.88 -5.45
C LEU A 383 28.50 -6.39 -5.38
N VAL A 384 27.93 -7.14 -6.33
CA VAL A 384 28.19 -8.57 -6.54
C VAL A 384 29.01 -8.78 -7.81
N TYR A 385 28.64 -8.10 -8.89
CA TYR A 385 29.42 -8.03 -10.13
C TYR A 385 29.72 -6.57 -10.44
N SER A 386 31.00 -6.23 -10.52
CA SER A 386 31.49 -4.87 -10.80
C SER A 386 31.39 -4.47 -12.27
N ASP A 387 31.20 -5.46 -13.14
CA ASP A 387 31.12 -5.35 -14.59
C ASP A 387 30.23 -6.49 -15.09
N LEU A 388 29.31 -6.18 -16.00
CA LEU A 388 28.43 -7.16 -16.64
C LEU A 388 28.97 -7.66 -17.99
N TYR A 389 30.07 -7.09 -18.50
CA TYR A 389 30.66 -7.47 -19.78
C TYR A 389 30.98 -8.97 -19.91
N PRO A 390 31.52 -9.66 -18.88
CA PRO A 390 31.76 -11.11 -18.94
C PRO A 390 30.48 -11.95 -19.06
N TYR A 391 29.31 -11.33 -18.88
CA TYR A 391 28.02 -12.00 -18.89
C TYR A 391 27.13 -11.63 -20.07
N LEU A 392 27.65 -10.88 -21.06
CA LEU A 392 26.93 -10.60 -22.29
C LEU A 392 26.40 -11.89 -22.93
N GLY A 393 25.12 -11.89 -23.33
CA GLY A 393 24.45 -13.05 -23.89
C GLY A 393 24.01 -14.11 -22.88
N ASN A 394 24.39 -14.00 -21.60
CA ASN A 394 23.97 -14.97 -20.60
C ASN A 394 22.52 -14.74 -20.18
N THR A 395 21.82 -15.85 -19.96
CA THR A 395 20.48 -15.87 -19.37
C THR A 395 20.51 -15.39 -17.91
N PHE A 396 19.56 -14.51 -17.59
CA PHE A 396 19.24 -14.01 -16.27
C PHE A 396 17.81 -14.41 -15.90
N LEU A 397 17.67 -15.34 -14.96
CA LEU A 397 16.37 -15.87 -14.52
C LEU A 397 15.79 -15.00 -13.41
N VAL A 398 14.90 -14.09 -13.78
CA VAL A 398 14.23 -13.13 -12.90
C VAL A 398 13.11 -13.80 -12.13
N ASN A 399 12.97 -13.49 -10.85
CA ASN A 399 11.89 -13.97 -9.98
C ASN A 399 11.24 -12.89 -9.09
N LEU A 400 11.66 -11.63 -9.26
CA LEU A 400 11.09 -10.48 -8.56
C LEU A 400 11.43 -9.21 -9.33
N THR A 401 10.41 -8.39 -9.55
CA THR A 401 10.52 -7.05 -10.14
C THR A 401 10.19 -6.02 -9.06
N GLU A 402 11.07 -5.03 -8.88
CA GLU A 402 10.86 -3.91 -7.96
C GLU A 402 11.11 -2.58 -8.70
N GLU A 403 10.43 -1.53 -8.23
CA GLU A 403 10.68 -0.15 -8.64
C GLU A 403 11.33 0.64 -7.51
N VAL A 404 12.38 1.37 -7.86
CA VAL A 404 13.09 2.31 -6.98
C VAL A 404 13.06 3.69 -7.61
N GLY A 405 12.17 4.55 -7.12
CA GLY A 405 11.78 5.76 -7.84
C GLY A 405 11.14 5.39 -9.18
N ASN A 406 11.65 5.94 -10.27
CA ASN A 406 11.16 5.65 -11.62
C ASN A 406 11.99 4.56 -12.34
N ASN A 407 12.85 3.84 -11.60
CA ASN A 407 13.75 2.85 -12.17
C ASN A 407 13.27 1.43 -11.85
N THR A 408 13.23 0.58 -12.86
CA THR A 408 12.88 -0.83 -12.71
C THR A 408 14.14 -1.66 -12.44
N TRP A 409 14.06 -2.51 -11.43
CA TRP A 409 15.12 -3.43 -11.02
C TRP A 409 14.59 -4.86 -11.00
N TYR A 410 15.41 -5.78 -11.49
CA TYR A 410 15.09 -7.20 -11.53
C TYR A 410 16.01 -7.97 -10.62
N ARG A 411 15.43 -8.80 -9.75
CA ARG A 411 16.16 -9.80 -8.98
C ARG A 411 16.04 -11.14 -9.67
N GLY A 412 17.17 -11.81 -9.83
CA GLY A 412 17.23 -13.10 -10.48
C GLY A 412 18.55 -13.81 -10.23
N TYR A 413 18.77 -14.91 -10.93
CA TYR A 413 20.03 -15.66 -10.89
C TYR A 413 20.85 -15.43 -12.17
N LEU A 414 22.10 -14.97 -12.00
CA LEU A 414 23.10 -14.82 -13.06
C LEU A 414 24.36 -15.58 -12.67
N ALA A 415 24.77 -16.54 -13.50
CA ALA A 415 25.93 -17.40 -13.25
C ALA A 415 25.92 -18.02 -11.83
N GLY A 416 24.75 -18.50 -11.39
CA GLY A 416 24.55 -19.16 -10.10
C GLY A 416 24.42 -18.26 -8.88
N LYS A 417 24.57 -16.93 -9.01
CA LYS A 417 24.37 -15.98 -7.89
C LYS A 417 23.07 -15.21 -8.04
N GLN A 418 22.36 -15.03 -6.92
CA GLN A 418 21.20 -14.14 -6.88
C GLN A 418 21.66 -12.68 -6.83
N VAL A 419 21.19 -11.87 -7.78
CA VAL A 419 21.59 -10.47 -7.93
C VAL A 419 20.42 -9.61 -8.37
N TRP A 420 20.58 -8.30 -8.19
CA TRP A 420 19.74 -7.22 -8.72
C TRP A 420 20.47 -6.54 -9.86
N ILE A 421 19.80 -6.43 -11.01
CA ILE A 421 20.30 -5.73 -12.20
C ILE A 421 19.25 -4.72 -12.65
N HIS A 422 19.70 -3.54 -13.04
CA HIS A 422 18.85 -2.48 -13.58
C HIS A 422 18.32 -2.86 -14.97
N SER A 423 17.06 -2.54 -15.28
CA SER A 423 16.40 -2.91 -16.54
C SER A 423 17.19 -2.54 -17.79
N ASN A 424 17.83 -1.37 -17.83
CA ASN A 424 18.67 -0.91 -18.96
C ASN A 424 19.83 -1.85 -19.38
N HIS A 425 20.15 -2.88 -18.60
CA HIS A 425 21.20 -3.85 -18.96
C HIS A 425 20.66 -5.20 -19.42
N LEU A 426 19.33 -5.31 -19.51
CA LEU A 426 18.64 -6.57 -19.72
C LEU A 426 17.60 -6.42 -20.84
N GLU A 427 17.44 -7.49 -21.61
CA GLU A 427 16.36 -7.62 -22.59
C GLU A 427 15.51 -8.84 -22.25
N GLU A 428 14.19 -8.68 -22.20
CA GLU A 428 13.28 -9.77 -21.88
C GLU A 428 13.20 -10.75 -23.06
N LYS A 429 13.54 -12.01 -22.81
CA LYS A 429 13.34 -13.08 -23.79
C LYS A 429 11.89 -13.50 -23.76
N ILE A 430 11.27 -13.50 -24.94
CA ILE A 430 9.92 -14.02 -25.09
C ILE A 430 9.96 -15.52 -24.78
N ARG A 431 9.12 -15.97 -23.85
CA ARG A 431 8.86 -17.38 -23.57
C ARG A 431 7.37 -17.67 -23.73
N PHE A 432 7.07 -18.83 -24.32
CA PHE A 432 5.70 -19.26 -24.54
C PHE A 432 5.36 -20.40 -23.58
N ILE A 433 4.25 -20.28 -22.88
CA ILE A 433 3.84 -21.24 -21.84
C ILE A 433 3.51 -22.64 -22.41
N ASP A 434 3.27 -22.72 -23.71
CA ASP A 434 2.82 -23.90 -24.45
C ASP A 434 3.88 -24.41 -25.45
N VAL A 435 5.14 -24.01 -25.29
CA VAL A 435 6.27 -24.50 -26.10
C VAL A 435 7.37 -25.05 -25.18
N ALA A 436 7.33 -26.36 -24.92
CA ALA A 436 8.36 -27.04 -24.13
C ALA A 436 9.71 -27.07 -24.88
N SER A 437 10.83 -26.99 -24.14
CA SER A 437 12.19 -27.10 -24.69
C SER A 437 12.48 -28.44 -25.37
N SER A 438 11.72 -29.49 -25.04
CA SER A 438 11.80 -30.79 -25.69
C SER A 438 10.96 -30.92 -26.96
N SER A 439 10.22 -29.88 -27.35
CA SER A 439 9.40 -29.90 -28.57
C SER A 439 10.27 -30.00 -29.81
N SER A 440 9.88 -30.85 -30.77
CA SER A 440 10.54 -30.95 -32.08
C SER A 440 10.44 -29.65 -32.91
N HIS A 441 9.62 -28.71 -32.48
CA HIS A 441 9.42 -27.40 -33.12
C HIS A 441 10.11 -26.26 -32.37
N TYR A 442 10.75 -26.52 -31.22
CA TYR A 442 11.30 -25.49 -30.34
C TYR A 442 12.28 -24.55 -31.07
N ASP A 443 13.30 -25.10 -31.71
CA ASP A 443 14.33 -24.31 -32.41
C ASP A 443 13.73 -23.48 -33.54
N GLY A 444 12.80 -24.06 -34.30
CA GLY A 444 12.15 -23.34 -35.40
C GLY A 444 11.25 -22.20 -34.91
N ILE A 445 10.52 -22.42 -33.82
CA ILE A 445 9.68 -21.38 -33.21
C ILE A 445 10.54 -20.23 -32.70
N TYR A 446 11.60 -20.52 -31.95
CA TYR A 446 12.44 -19.50 -31.34
C TYR A 446 13.35 -18.78 -32.34
N ALA A 447 13.79 -19.44 -33.41
CA ALA A 447 14.46 -18.75 -34.52
C ALA A 447 13.57 -17.66 -35.13
N LEU A 448 12.26 -17.93 -35.29
CA LEU A 448 11.31 -16.93 -35.78
C LEU A 448 10.95 -15.86 -34.75
N VAL A 449 11.11 -16.12 -33.46
CA VAL A 449 11.00 -15.10 -32.41
C VAL A 449 12.20 -14.16 -32.46
N ASP A 450 13.42 -14.71 -32.59
CA ASP A 450 14.67 -13.94 -32.66
C ASP A 450 14.73 -13.07 -33.93
N MET A 451 14.06 -13.49 -35.01
CA MET A 451 13.86 -12.69 -36.23
C MET A 451 12.71 -11.69 -36.13
N GLU A 452 12.06 -11.57 -34.96
CA GLU A 452 10.86 -10.75 -34.74
C GLU A 452 9.67 -11.11 -35.66
N ALA A 453 9.70 -12.28 -36.30
CA ALA A 453 8.64 -12.74 -37.19
C ALA A 453 7.39 -13.17 -36.43
N ILE A 454 7.54 -13.68 -35.21
CA ILE A 454 6.44 -14.13 -34.35
C ILE A 454 6.55 -13.58 -32.93
N THR A 455 5.43 -13.05 -32.40
CA THR A 455 5.35 -12.46 -31.06
C THR A 455 4.42 -13.22 -30.09
N GLY A 456 3.67 -14.20 -30.60
CA GLY A 456 2.67 -14.99 -29.87
C GLY A 456 1.42 -14.22 -29.45
N TYR A 457 0.62 -14.85 -28.59
CA TYR A 457 -0.65 -14.32 -28.08
C TYR A 457 -0.52 -13.97 -26.59
N PRO A 458 -0.78 -12.72 -26.18
CA PRO A 458 -0.81 -12.37 -24.76
C PRO A 458 -2.01 -13.01 -24.06
N LEU A 459 -1.82 -13.45 -22.81
CA LEU A 459 -2.85 -13.99 -21.93
C LEU A 459 -3.20 -12.97 -20.82
N GLN A 460 -4.32 -13.21 -20.12
CA GLN A 460 -4.81 -12.29 -19.07
C GLN A 460 -3.83 -12.12 -17.90
N ASP A 461 -3.05 -13.15 -17.58
CA ASP A 461 -2.01 -13.13 -16.54
C ASP A 461 -0.70 -12.46 -17.02
N GLY A 462 -0.70 -11.94 -18.25
CA GLY A 462 0.43 -11.30 -18.90
C GLY A 462 1.52 -12.26 -19.38
N SER A 463 1.29 -13.58 -19.34
CA SER A 463 2.12 -14.57 -20.03
C SER A 463 1.78 -14.61 -21.53
N LYS A 464 2.54 -15.38 -22.33
CA LYS A 464 2.33 -15.52 -23.77
C LYS A 464 2.18 -16.98 -24.18
N ALA A 465 1.30 -17.25 -25.15
CA ALA A 465 1.13 -18.55 -25.78
C ALA A 465 1.49 -18.48 -27.29
N TYR A 466 2.13 -19.52 -27.82
CA TYR A 466 2.45 -19.64 -29.24
C TYR A 466 1.34 -20.33 -30.05
N ARG A 467 0.66 -21.30 -29.42
CA ARG A 467 -0.33 -22.23 -30.00
C ARG A 467 0.26 -23.10 -31.12
N PRO A 468 1.21 -24.01 -30.82
CA PRO A 468 1.94 -24.76 -31.84
C PRO A 468 1.05 -25.68 -32.69
N GLU A 469 -0.02 -26.22 -32.11
CA GLU A 469 -0.95 -27.14 -32.78
C GLU A 469 -2.03 -26.45 -33.60
N GLN A 470 -2.17 -25.12 -33.48
CA GLN A 470 -3.16 -24.40 -34.27
C GLN A 470 -2.70 -24.33 -35.74
N GLU A 471 -3.63 -24.54 -36.68
CA GLU A 471 -3.36 -24.45 -38.11
C GLU A 471 -2.91 -23.03 -38.52
N VAL A 472 -1.93 -22.94 -39.42
CA VAL A 472 -1.47 -21.66 -39.96
C VAL A 472 -2.31 -21.27 -41.17
N SER A 473 -2.88 -20.06 -41.14
CA SER A 473 -3.57 -19.49 -42.30
C SER A 473 -2.58 -18.91 -43.31
N ARG A 474 -3.02 -18.77 -44.56
CA ARG A 474 -2.24 -18.12 -45.63
C ARG A 474 -1.86 -16.69 -45.26
N SER A 475 -2.79 -15.92 -44.69
CA SER A 475 -2.51 -14.56 -44.24
C SER A 475 -1.48 -14.50 -43.10
N HIS A 476 -1.54 -15.41 -42.13
CA HIS A 476 -0.51 -15.50 -41.09
C HIS A 476 0.85 -15.93 -41.64
N ALA A 477 0.88 -16.85 -42.60
CA ALA A 477 2.11 -17.24 -43.28
C ALA A 477 2.72 -16.06 -44.07
N ALA A 478 1.90 -15.23 -44.73
CA ALA A 478 2.36 -14.01 -45.38
C ALA A 478 3.01 -13.03 -44.39
N VAL A 479 2.43 -12.86 -43.20
CA VAL A 479 3.06 -12.06 -42.12
C VAL A 479 4.41 -12.64 -41.71
N ILE A 480 4.51 -13.96 -41.53
CA ILE A 480 5.77 -14.60 -41.14
C ILE A 480 6.84 -14.39 -42.22
N PHE A 481 6.54 -14.63 -43.50
CA PHE A 481 7.51 -14.43 -44.58
C PHE A 481 7.97 -12.98 -44.70
N THR A 482 7.04 -12.02 -44.68
CA THR A 482 7.41 -10.60 -44.80
C THR A 482 8.35 -10.14 -43.70
N ARG A 483 8.15 -10.61 -42.46
CA ARG A 483 9.01 -10.28 -41.33
C ARG A 483 10.33 -11.05 -41.38
N ALA A 484 10.28 -12.37 -41.52
CA ALA A 484 11.47 -13.23 -41.50
C ALA A 484 12.44 -12.90 -42.64
N LEU A 485 11.93 -12.50 -43.81
CA LEU A 485 12.72 -12.16 -44.99
C LEU A 485 12.89 -10.64 -45.20
N ASN A 486 12.40 -9.81 -44.26
CA ASN A 486 12.42 -8.34 -44.36
C ASN A 486 11.88 -7.79 -45.70
N ILE A 487 10.79 -8.37 -46.21
CA ILE A 487 10.19 -7.98 -47.50
C ILE A 487 9.55 -6.58 -47.36
N PRO A 488 9.94 -5.60 -48.19
CA PRO A 488 9.38 -4.25 -48.11
C PRO A 488 7.91 -4.23 -48.52
N THR A 489 7.12 -3.40 -47.83
CA THR A 489 5.73 -3.16 -48.24
C THR A 489 5.71 -2.38 -49.56
N PRO A 490 4.99 -2.84 -50.60
CA PRO A 490 4.91 -2.13 -51.87
C PRO A 490 4.12 -0.82 -51.73
N SER A 491 4.44 0.19 -52.54
CA SER A 491 3.74 1.48 -52.50
C SER A 491 2.32 1.41 -53.10
N ASN A 492 2.04 0.41 -53.93
CA ASN A 492 0.79 0.22 -54.67
C ASN A 492 -0.07 -0.93 -54.11
N VAL A 493 -0.18 -1.07 -52.78
CA VAL A 493 -0.93 -2.14 -52.09
C VAL A 493 -2.34 -2.32 -52.66
N SER A 494 -3.15 -1.25 -52.77
CA SER A 494 -4.53 -1.37 -53.25
C SER A 494 -4.62 -1.98 -54.65
N SER A 495 -3.79 -1.49 -55.59
CA SER A 495 -3.77 -1.98 -56.97
C SER A 495 -3.27 -3.42 -57.08
N ILE A 496 -2.37 -3.85 -56.17
CA ILE A 496 -1.95 -5.24 -56.10
C ILE A 496 -3.11 -6.12 -55.60
N LEU A 497 -3.82 -5.69 -54.57
CA LEU A 497 -4.93 -6.44 -54.00
C LEU A 497 -6.14 -6.53 -54.93
N ASP A 498 -6.30 -5.61 -55.89
CA ASP A 498 -7.34 -5.71 -56.93
C ASP A 498 -7.22 -6.97 -57.81
N ASN A 499 -6.07 -7.66 -57.79
CA ASN A 499 -5.91 -8.98 -58.41
C ASN A 499 -6.67 -10.09 -57.66
N TYR A 500 -7.14 -9.80 -56.44
CA TYR A 500 -7.92 -10.70 -55.60
C TYR A 500 -9.37 -10.21 -55.46
N SER A 501 -10.31 -11.12 -55.70
CA SER A 501 -11.75 -10.87 -55.53
C SER A 501 -12.24 -11.08 -54.10
N ASP A 502 -11.42 -11.67 -53.22
CA ASP A 502 -11.78 -12.07 -51.85
C ASP A 502 -10.96 -11.37 -50.76
N ILE A 503 -10.04 -10.47 -51.12
CA ILE A 503 -9.25 -9.66 -50.20
C ILE A 503 -9.29 -8.20 -50.67
N SER A 504 -9.33 -7.26 -49.72
CA SER A 504 -9.28 -5.82 -49.99
C SER A 504 -8.26 -5.14 -49.07
N SER A 505 -8.06 -3.83 -49.28
CA SER A 505 -7.20 -3.00 -48.44
C SER A 505 -7.66 -2.89 -46.98
N SER A 506 -8.89 -3.28 -46.65
CA SER A 506 -9.39 -3.30 -45.26
C SER A 506 -9.04 -4.58 -44.50
N HIS A 507 -8.39 -5.56 -45.13
CA HIS A 507 -7.95 -6.77 -44.46
C HIS A 507 -6.80 -6.49 -43.48
N ASP A 508 -6.81 -7.10 -42.29
CA ASP A 508 -5.83 -6.85 -41.22
C ASP A 508 -4.36 -7.04 -41.68
N TYR A 509 -4.16 -7.91 -42.67
CA TYR A 509 -2.86 -8.25 -43.25
C TYR A 509 -2.70 -7.83 -44.73
N ALA A 510 -3.46 -6.83 -45.18
CA ALA A 510 -3.47 -6.33 -46.56
C ALA A 510 -2.05 -6.03 -47.11
N ASN A 511 -1.21 -5.36 -46.31
CA ASN A 511 0.14 -4.99 -46.70
C ASN A 511 1.04 -6.21 -46.93
N GLN A 512 0.96 -7.20 -46.04
CA GLN A 512 1.79 -8.40 -46.11
C GLN A 512 1.35 -9.33 -47.24
N ILE A 513 0.04 -9.42 -47.48
CA ILE A 513 -0.51 -10.15 -48.63
C ILE A 513 -0.04 -9.50 -49.94
N ALA A 514 -0.09 -8.17 -50.06
CA ALA A 514 0.39 -7.47 -51.25
C ALA A 514 1.90 -7.63 -51.46
N ALA A 515 2.69 -7.55 -50.38
CA ALA A 515 4.14 -7.75 -50.43
C ALA A 515 4.49 -9.17 -50.94
N THR A 516 3.87 -10.20 -50.35
CA THR A 516 4.12 -11.58 -50.77
C THR A 516 3.55 -11.94 -52.14
N TYR A 517 2.54 -11.22 -52.64
CA TYR A 517 2.12 -11.34 -54.03
C TYR A 517 3.19 -10.79 -55.00
N LYS A 518 3.77 -9.63 -54.66
CA LYS A 518 4.79 -8.99 -55.49
C LYS A 518 6.06 -9.84 -55.60
N GLU A 519 6.45 -10.48 -54.50
CA GLU A 519 7.57 -11.44 -54.46
C GLU A 519 7.17 -12.85 -54.97
N GLU A 520 5.98 -13.00 -55.56
CA GLU A 520 5.48 -14.25 -56.14
C GLU A 520 5.35 -15.44 -55.17
N ILE A 521 5.45 -15.19 -53.87
CA ILE A 521 5.28 -16.17 -52.79
C ILE A 521 3.84 -16.64 -52.74
N PHE A 522 2.89 -15.70 -52.67
CA PHE A 522 1.46 -16.00 -52.66
C PHE A 522 0.77 -15.40 -53.88
N ARG A 523 0.52 -16.23 -54.91
CA ARG A 523 -0.24 -15.83 -56.11
C ARG A 523 -1.75 -16.06 -56.04
N GLY A 524 -2.19 -16.94 -55.13
CA GLY A 524 -3.60 -17.37 -55.06
C GLY A 524 -4.01 -18.32 -56.19
N ASN A 525 -5.31 -18.47 -56.41
CA ASN A 525 -5.87 -19.28 -57.49
C ASN A 525 -7.11 -18.59 -58.09
N ASN A 526 -7.23 -18.52 -59.42
CA ASN A 526 -8.36 -17.91 -60.14
C ASN A 526 -8.75 -16.50 -59.63
N GLY A 527 -7.75 -15.64 -59.38
CA GLY A 527 -7.99 -14.28 -58.87
C GLY A 527 -8.55 -14.24 -57.45
N ARG A 528 -8.21 -15.23 -56.61
CA ARG A 528 -8.56 -15.31 -55.19
C ARG A 528 -7.34 -15.64 -54.37
N PHE A 529 -7.14 -14.94 -53.26
CA PHE A 529 -6.08 -15.27 -52.30
C PHE A 529 -6.41 -16.56 -51.54
N MET A 530 -7.69 -16.81 -51.30
CA MET A 530 -8.26 -17.97 -50.60
C MET A 530 -7.78 -18.10 -49.15
N ASP A 531 -7.94 -17.05 -48.33
CA ASP A 531 -7.46 -17.11 -46.94
C ASP A 531 -8.11 -18.25 -46.15
N GLY A 532 -7.30 -18.96 -45.38
CA GLY A 532 -7.64 -20.22 -44.73
C GLY A 532 -6.38 -21.05 -44.44
N PRO A 533 -6.53 -22.22 -43.78
CA PRO A 533 -5.42 -23.12 -43.47
C PRO A 533 -4.60 -23.51 -44.69
N LEU A 534 -3.27 -23.50 -44.56
CA LEU A 534 -2.36 -23.98 -45.59
C LEU A 534 -2.27 -25.51 -45.57
N THR A 535 -2.44 -26.14 -46.74
CA THR A 535 -2.08 -27.56 -46.89
C THR A 535 -0.57 -27.73 -47.04
N ARG A 536 -0.05 -28.95 -46.78
CA ARG A 536 1.38 -29.27 -46.89
C ARG A 536 1.93 -29.06 -48.31
N GLU A 537 1.15 -29.34 -49.35
CA GLU A 537 1.57 -29.09 -50.74
C GLU A 537 1.56 -27.60 -51.11
N GLN A 538 0.62 -26.82 -50.56
CA GLN A 538 0.61 -25.38 -50.73
C GLN A 538 1.78 -24.72 -49.98
N MET A 539 2.06 -25.18 -48.76
CA MET A 539 3.22 -24.75 -47.98
C MET A 539 4.53 -25.00 -48.76
N ALA A 540 4.68 -26.18 -49.39
CA ALA A 540 5.86 -26.47 -50.20
C ALA A 540 6.07 -25.43 -51.31
N THR A 541 5.01 -25.07 -52.03
CA THR A 541 5.09 -24.03 -53.07
C THR A 541 5.52 -22.70 -52.51
N VAL A 542 4.89 -22.22 -51.43
CA VAL A 542 5.20 -20.88 -50.93
C VAL A 542 6.59 -20.81 -50.29
N ILE A 543 7.09 -21.90 -49.69
CA ILE A 543 8.48 -21.96 -49.20
C ILE A 543 9.46 -22.02 -50.37
N ALA A 544 9.23 -22.86 -51.38
CA ALA A 544 10.09 -22.93 -52.54
C ALA A 544 10.20 -21.58 -53.27
N ASN A 545 9.08 -20.86 -53.40
CA ASN A 545 9.08 -19.52 -53.99
C ASN A 545 9.79 -18.50 -53.10
N ALA A 546 9.50 -18.47 -51.79
CA ALA A 546 10.06 -17.48 -50.87
C ALA A 546 11.57 -17.57 -50.68
N PHE A 547 12.13 -18.77 -50.80
CA PHE A 547 13.57 -19.03 -50.69
C PHE A 547 14.21 -19.28 -52.06
N GLU A 548 13.49 -19.05 -53.15
CA GLU A 548 13.96 -19.23 -54.54
C GLU A 548 14.68 -20.57 -54.76
N LEU A 549 14.12 -21.66 -54.23
CA LEU A 549 14.78 -22.97 -54.23
C LEU A 549 14.98 -23.48 -55.66
N GLU A 550 16.23 -23.82 -55.97
CA GLU A 550 16.63 -24.39 -57.26
C GLU A 550 16.77 -25.91 -57.18
N ASP A 551 16.59 -26.58 -58.32
CA ASP A 551 16.84 -28.01 -58.47
C ASP A 551 18.35 -28.26 -58.42
N ILE A 552 18.78 -29.03 -57.43
CA ILE A 552 20.19 -29.36 -57.18
C ILE A 552 20.56 -30.74 -57.74
N GLY A 553 19.66 -31.39 -58.47
CA GLY A 553 19.90 -32.68 -59.13
C GLY A 553 20.06 -33.87 -58.18
N VAL A 554 19.60 -33.73 -56.93
CA VAL A 554 19.62 -34.81 -55.93
C VAL A 554 18.36 -35.66 -56.08
N GLU A 555 18.52 -36.95 -56.35
CA GLU A 555 17.39 -37.88 -56.35
C GLU A 555 16.99 -38.23 -54.91
N THR A 556 15.79 -37.82 -54.50
CA THR A 556 15.34 -37.89 -53.10
C THR A 556 14.51 -39.12 -52.79
N GLY A 557 13.93 -39.76 -53.82
CA GLY A 557 12.97 -40.85 -53.66
C GLY A 557 11.63 -40.42 -53.07
N VAL A 558 11.31 -39.12 -53.00
CA VAL A 558 10.02 -38.64 -52.49
C VAL A 558 8.86 -39.15 -53.35
N ASN A 559 7.86 -39.72 -52.71
CA ASN A 559 6.64 -40.19 -53.37
C ASN A 559 5.73 -38.99 -53.69
N LEU A 560 5.58 -38.70 -54.99
CA LEU A 560 4.77 -37.60 -55.51
C LEU A 560 3.45 -38.07 -56.13
N GLU A 561 3.07 -39.34 -55.98
CA GLU A 561 1.86 -39.87 -56.62
C GLU A 561 0.58 -39.20 -56.11
N ASN A 562 0.52 -38.94 -54.79
CA ASN A 562 -0.63 -38.30 -54.14
C ASN A 562 -0.58 -36.76 -54.13
N VAL A 563 0.50 -36.16 -54.66
CA VAL A 563 0.69 -34.70 -54.71
C VAL A 563 0.02 -34.11 -55.96
N SER A 564 -0.70 -33.01 -55.80
CA SER A 564 -1.32 -32.32 -56.94
C SER A 564 -0.27 -31.88 -57.97
N PRO A 565 -0.52 -32.00 -59.29
CA PRO A 565 0.49 -31.71 -60.33
C PRO A 565 1.17 -30.35 -60.23
N SER A 566 0.43 -29.30 -59.81
CA SER A 566 0.95 -27.94 -59.63
C SER A 566 1.96 -27.79 -58.49
N HIS A 567 2.02 -28.76 -57.56
CA HIS A 567 2.85 -28.70 -56.36
C HIS A 567 4.02 -29.71 -56.38
N LYS A 568 4.00 -30.71 -57.28
CA LYS A 568 5.00 -31.78 -57.35
C LYS A 568 6.45 -31.29 -57.37
N LYS A 569 6.75 -30.31 -58.24
CA LYS A 569 8.09 -29.73 -58.35
C LYS A 569 8.56 -29.15 -57.02
N ASN A 570 7.71 -28.39 -56.33
CA ASN A 570 8.09 -27.72 -55.10
C ASN A 570 8.22 -28.69 -53.93
N VAL A 571 7.43 -29.76 -53.89
CA VAL A 571 7.61 -30.84 -52.92
C VAL A 571 8.96 -31.53 -53.12
N ASP A 572 9.34 -31.81 -54.37
CA ASP A 572 10.66 -32.38 -54.67
C ASP A 572 11.80 -31.44 -54.26
N LEU A 573 11.71 -30.14 -54.59
CA LEU A 573 12.70 -29.14 -54.15
C LEU A 573 12.87 -29.14 -52.62
N LEU A 574 11.76 -29.17 -51.85
CA LEU A 574 11.85 -29.25 -50.40
C LEU A 574 12.56 -30.54 -49.93
N ALA A 575 12.38 -31.66 -50.63
CA ALA A 575 13.05 -32.91 -50.30
C ALA A 575 14.55 -32.85 -50.63
N GLN A 576 14.91 -32.29 -51.79
CA GLN A 576 16.30 -32.15 -52.23
C GLN A 576 17.11 -31.31 -51.25
N HIS A 577 16.53 -30.21 -50.77
CA HIS A 577 17.16 -29.34 -49.78
C HIS A 577 17.07 -29.88 -48.34
N GLY A 578 16.44 -31.03 -48.11
CA GLY A 578 16.26 -31.62 -46.78
C GLY A 578 15.36 -30.80 -45.85
N ILE A 579 14.50 -29.95 -46.42
CA ILE A 579 13.52 -29.15 -45.71
C ILE A 579 12.36 -30.06 -45.25
N THR A 580 11.91 -30.97 -46.11
CA THR A 580 11.04 -32.10 -45.73
C THR A 580 11.86 -33.39 -45.59
N VAL A 581 11.42 -34.24 -44.65
CA VAL A 581 11.94 -35.60 -44.45
C VAL A 581 10.87 -36.67 -44.66
N ALA A 582 9.64 -36.26 -44.99
CA ALA A 582 8.53 -37.16 -45.30
C ALA A 582 8.63 -37.58 -46.77
N LEU A 583 9.39 -38.65 -47.03
CA LEU A 583 9.67 -39.15 -48.38
C LEU A 583 8.64 -40.18 -48.84
N ASP A 584 8.25 -41.13 -47.99
CA ASP A 584 7.38 -42.26 -48.38
C ASP A 584 5.89 -41.86 -48.54
N ASP A 585 5.39 -41.02 -47.63
CA ASP A 585 4.06 -40.41 -47.70
C ASP A 585 4.15 -38.93 -47.30
N TYR A 586 4.05 -38.05 -48.29
CA TYR A 586 4.16 -36.62 -48.07
C TYR A 586 2.94 -36.01 -47.37
N ARG A 587 1.78 -36.69 -47.36
CA ARG A 587 0.50 -36.21 -46.80
C ARG A 587 0.08 -34.82 -47.34
N PRO A 588 0.00 -34.62 -48.67
CA PRO A 588 -0.08 -33.30 -49.30
C PRO A 588 -1.31 -32.46 -48.92
N SER A 589 -2.46 -33.11 -48.72
CA SER A 589 -3.73 -32.43 -48.44
C SER A 589 -3.94 -32.06 -46.98
N GLU A 590 -3.06 -32.52 -46.07
CA GLU A 590 -3.19 -32.16 -44.65
C GLU A 590 -2.79 -30.71 -44.40
N THR A 591 -3.47 -30.10 -43.44
CA THR A 591 -3.18 -28.75 -42.99
C THR A 591 -1.91 -28.72 -42.14
N VAL A 592 -1.22 -27.58 -42.18
CA VAL A 592 0.05 -27.37 -41.46
C VAL A 592 -0.21 -26.60 -40.17
N THR A 593 0.32 -27.10 -39.06
CA THR A 593 0.28 -26.38 -37.79
C THR A 593 1.33 -25.28 -37.72
N ARG A 594 1.14 -24.29 -36.84
CA ARG A 594 2.10 -23.19 -36.63
C ARG A 594 3.50 -23.71 -36.27
N GLY A 595 3.59 -24.71 -35.41
CA GLY A 595 4.87 -25.32 -35.01
C GLY A 595 5.57 -26.03 -36.17
N GLN A 596 4.81 -26.78 -36.98
CA GLN A 596 5.35 -27.40 -38.19
C GLN A 596 5.83 -26.34 -39.18
N PHE A 597 5.03 -25.32 -39.46
CA PHE A 597 5.38 -24.24 -40.37
C PHE A 597 6.68 -23.53 -39.95
N ALA A 598 6.81 -23.19 -38.65
CA ALA A 598 8.03 -22.60 -38.11
C ALA A 598 9.27 -23.49 -38.32
N THR A 599 9.11 -24.81 -38.18
CA THR A 599 10.20 -25.77 -38.44
C THR A 599 10.60 -25.80 -39.90
N PHE A 600 9.64 -25.78 -40.82
CA PHE A 600 9.94 -25.76 -42.25
C PHE A 600 10.63 -24.47 -42.68
N ILE A 601 10.18 -23.31 -42.20
CA ILE A 601 10.83 -22.02 -42.45
C ILE A 601 12.25 -22.01 -41.88
N TYR A 602 12.42 -22.43 -40.63
CA TYR A 602 13.73 -22.52 -40.01
C TYR A 602 14.70 -23.38 -40.81
N ARG A 603 14.25 -24.56 -41.29
CA ARG A 603 15.08 -25.41 -42.15
C ARG A 603 15.42 -24.75 -43.48
N ALA A 604 14.48 -24.04 -44.10
CA ALA A 604 14.71 -23.34 -45.35
C ALA A 604 15.73 -22.20 -45.20
N ILE A 605 15.70 -21.46 -44.09
CA ILE A 605 16.69 -20.41 -43.77
C ILE A 605 18.12 -20.95 -43.67
N GLN A 606 18.29 -22.22 -43.32
CA GLN A 606 19.61 -22.85 -43.19
C GLN A 606 20.16 -23.41 -44.52
N LYS A 607 19.47 -23.15 -45.64
CA LYS A 607 19.86 -23.57 -46.98
C LYS A 607 20.24 -22.35 -47.79
#